data_AF-A0A6G9VRD5-F1
#
_entry.id   AF-A0A6G9VRD5-F1
#
_cell.length_a   1.000
_cell.length_b   1.000
_cell.length_c   1.000
_cell.angle_alpha   90.00
_cell.angle_beta   90.00
_cell.angle_gamma   90.00
#
_symmetry.space_group_name_H-M   'P 1'
#
loop_
_entity.id
_entity.type
_entity.pdbx_description
1 polymer ?
#
loop_
_entity_poly.entity_id
_entity_poly.type
_entity_poly.pdbx_seq_one_letter_code
_entity_poly.pdbx_strand_id
1 'polypeptide(L)'
;MSINEIKSEKYINHSIFRELEYYITYYDRLSFSILQWLNMGVRGGIFNYESYLLSSVKGTIESIKTLLINGRLNDACSLTRKYYDSVIINIYSDLYLDDHFSIENMVVQQINNWLHGKEKLPTNKVMYNYLYNHKKLQSINKILDTEHYSYLRQRLNDHTHYNFFQYMMFNDNEIYNPKRIETLDQISNDIRDIFVKHFIWLFTIKDHYMMASDYRDYLDCGETPPEGSQYNVANFVQEIFDNIIKIHRADLAIELKNSTCMNLV
;
A
#
# COMPACT_ATOMS: atom_id res chain seq x y z
N MET A 1 -29.41 -13.10 25.70
CA MET A 1 -29.30 -11.62 25.69
C MET A 1 -28.13 -11.30 24.77
N SER A 2 -28.39 -10.90 23.51
CA SER A 2 -27.32 -10.55 22.57
C SER A 2 -26.73 -9.22 23.03
N ILE A 3 -25.60 -9.26 23.73
CA ILE A 3 -24.78 -8.07 23.89
C ILE A 3 -24.24 -7.80 22.50
N ASN A 4 -24.69 -6.69 21.90
CA ASN A 4 -24.26 -6.29 20.59
C ASN A 4 -22.75 -5.98 20.65
N GLU A 5 -21.91 -6.97 20.30
CA GLU A 5 -20.45 -6.93 20.51
C GLU A 5 -19.78 -5.75 19.80
N ILE A 6 -20.34 -5.32 18.67
CA ILE A 6 -19.82 -4.16 17.92
C ILE A 6 -20.05 -2.84 18.66
N LYS A 7 -20.92 -2.83 19.68
CA LYS A 7 -21.12 -1.71 20.61
C LYS A 7 -20.32 -1.85 21.90
N SER A 8 -19.55 -2.93 22.06
CA SER A 8 -18.69 -3.08 23.22
C SER A 8 -17.56 -2.03 23.18
N GLU A 9 -17.13 -1.59 24.37
CA GLU A 9 -16.03 -0.65 24.49
C GLU A 9 -14.73 -1.18 23.86
N LYS A 10 -14.49 -2.50 24.01
CA LYS A 10 -13.33 -3.18 23.40
C LYS A 10 -13.34 -3.11 21.88
N TYR A 11 -14.51 -3.20 21.25
CA TYR A 11 -14.63 -3.08 19.80
C TYR A 11 -14.46 -1.63 19.36
N ILE A 12 -15.24 -0.70 19.93
CA ILE A 12 -15.26 0.71 19.52
C ILE A 12 -13.88 1.37 19.66
N ASN A 13 -13.16 1.05 20.75
CA ASN A 13 -11.84 1.64 21.05
C ASN A 13 -10.67 0.82 20.49
N HIS A 14 -10.93 -0.16 19.60
CA HIS A 14 -9.88 -0.97 19.02
C HIS A 14 -8.89 -0.12 18.20
N SER A 15 -7.58 -0.40 18.30
CA SER A 15 -6.52 0.43 17.69
C SER A 15 -6.62 0.52 16.17
N ILE A 16 -7.13 -0.53 15.52
CA ILE A 16 -7.35 -0.60 14.07
C ILE A 16 -8.04 0.64 13.50
N PHE A 17 -9.03 1.22 14.19
CA PHE A 17 -9.76 2.37 13.66
C PHE A 17 -8.88 3.62 13.56
N ARG A 18 -7.91 3.76 14.46
CA ARG A 18 -6.90 4.82 14.43
C ARG A 18 -5.80 4.49 13.42
N GLU A 19 -5.36 3.24 13.34
CA GLU A 19 -4.36 2.80 12.36
C GLU A 19 -4.85 3.03 10.91
N LEU A 20 -6.12 2.70 10.62
CA LEU A 20 -6.72 2.96 9.32
C LEU A 20 -6.71 4.45 8.95
N GLU A 21 -6.97 5.35 9.89
CA GLU A 21 -6.90 6.81 9.65
C GLU A 21 -5.48 7.27 9.32
N TYR A 22 -4.47 6.70 9.98
CA TYR A 22 -3.08 6.98 9.63
C TYR A 22 -2.77 6.55 8.19
N TYR A 23 -3.19 5.35 7.79
CA TYR A 23 -2.97 4.86 6.43
C TYR A 23 -3.74 5.69 5.39
N ILE A 24 -5.00 6.03 5.65
CA ILE A 24 -5.83 6.89 4.78
C ILE A 24 -5.13 8.23 4.56
N THR A 25 -4.69 8.88 5.64
CA THR A 25 -4.00 10.18 5.58
C THR A 25 -2.68 10.07 4.82
N TYR A 26 -1.92 8.99 5.03
CA TYR A 26 -0.68 8.75 4.30
C TYR A 26 -0.92 8.62 2.79
N TYR A 27 -1.86 7.77 2.37
CA TYR A 27 -2.14 7.57 0.94
C TYR A 27 -2.70 8.83 0.28
N ASP A 28 -3.50 9.62 1.00
CA ASP A 28 -3.98 10.92 0.54
C ASP A 28 -2.81 11.87 0.26
N ARG A 29 -1.95 12.09 1.26
CA ARG A 29 -0.78 12.98 1.14
C ARG A 29 0.19 12.50 0.08
N LEU A 30 0.48 11.20 0.03
CA LEU A 30 1.37 10.62 -0.96
C LEU A 30 0.82 10.82 -2.37
N SER A 31 -0.45 10.46 -2.60
CA SER A 31 -1.09 10.62 -3.91
C SER A 31 -1.00 12.06 -4.42
N PHE A 32 -1.22 13.04 -3.54
CA PHE A 32 -1.09 14.45 -3.88
C PHE A 32 0.36 14.84 -4.17
N SER A 33 1.30 14.44 -3.30
CA SER A 33 2.71 14.81 -3.41
C SER A 33 3.39 14.31 -4.69
N ILE A 34 2.93 13.17 -5.23
CA ILE A 34 3.53 12.56 -6.42
C ILE A 34 2.86 12.97 -7.73
N LEU A 35 1.71 13.66 -7.69
CA LEU A 35 0.90 13.99 -8.86
C LEU A 35 1.68 14.72 -9.97
N GLN A 36 2.67 15.53 -9.58
CA GLN A 36 3.49 16.30 -10.51
C GLN A 36 4.59 15.49 -11.22
N TRP A 37 4.92 14.28 -10.73
CA TRP A 37 5.90 13.43 -11.40
C TRP A 37 5.33 12.84 -12.69
N LEU A 38 6.15 12.74 -13.73
CA LEU A 38 5.73 12.22 -15.02
C LEU A 38 5.98 10.71 -15.11
N ASN A 39 4.94 9.98 -15.52
CA ASN A 39 5.06 8.55 -15.77
C ASN A 39 5.53 8.33 -17.22
N MET A 40 6.81 7.99 -17.36
CA MET A 40 7.39 7.65 -18.66
C MET A 40 6.88 6.29 -19.14
N GLY A 41 6.78 6.11 -20.46
CA GLY A 41 6.40 4.82 -21.05
C GLY A 41 4.91 4.57 -21.26
N VAL A 42 4.04 5.55 -21.00
CA VAL A 42 2.58 5.45 -21.25
C VAL A 42 2.08 6.66 -22.08
N ARG A 43 1.06 6.47 -22.90
CA ARG A 43 0.40 7.54 -23.67
C ARG A 43 -0.84 8.05 -22.91
N GLY A 44 -1.25 9.29 -23.19
CA GLY A 44 -2.56 9.80 -22.77
C GLY A 44 -2.59 10.54 -21.43
N GLY A 45 -3.51 11.52 -21.33
CA GLY A 45 -3.57 12.59 -20.33
C GLY A 45 -4.06 12.22 -18.93
N ILE A 46 -3.72 11.03 -18.43
CA ILE A 46 -3.81 10.74 -17.00
C ILE A 46 -2.56 11.35 -16.36
N PHE A 47 -2.69 12.55 -15.78
CA PHE A 47 -1.63 13.16 -14.97
C PHE A 47 -1.23 12.17 -13.86
N ASN A 48 -0.01 11.64 -13.91
CA ASN A 48 0.50 10.56 -13.04
C ASN A 48 -0.57 9.50 -12.65
N TYR A 49 -0.68 8.40 -13.42
CA TYR A 49 -1.61 7.31 -13.09
C TYR A 49 -1.39 6.69 -11.70
N GLU A 50 -0.18 6.74 -11.14
CA GLU A 50 0.14 6.19 -9.83
C GLU A 50 -0.52 7.02 -8.72
N SER A 51 -0.62 8.35 -8.88
CA SER A 51 -1.39 9.21 -7.98
C SER A 51 -2.85 8.72 -7.85
N TYR A 52 -3.49 8.41 -8.98
CA TYR A 52 -4.84 7.86 -8.99
C TYR A 52 -4.91 6.44 -8.40
N LEU A 53 -3.89 5.61 -8.62
CA LEU A 53 -3.81 4.28 -8.00
C LEU A 53 -3.75 4.40 -6.46
N LEU A 54 -2.87 5.25 -5.93
CA LEU A 54 -2.74 5.51 -4.49
C LEU A 54 -4.03 6.10 -3.91
N SER A 55 -4.67 7.03 -4.61
CA SER A 55 -5.99 7.56 -4.24
C SER A 55 -7.07 6.46 -4.23
N SER A 56 -7.02 5.50 -5.16
CA SER A 56 -7.89 4.32 -5.14
C SER A 56 -7.61 3.38 -3.97
N VAL A 57 -6.34 3.23 -3.58
CA VAL A 57 -5.94 2.48 -2.38
C VAL A 57 -6.50 3.14 -1.13
N LYS A 58 -6.36 4.47 -0.98
CA LYS A 58 -7.01 5.25 0.08
C LYS A 58 -8.51 4.93 0.17
N GLY A 59 -9.24 5.02 -0.94
CA GLY A 59 -10.68 4.72 -0.98
C GLY A 59 -11.02 3.26 -0.60
N THR A 60 -10.13 2.31 -0.89
CA THR A 60 -10.27 0.92 -0.46
C THR A 60 -10.12 0.80 1.07
N ILE A 61 -9.17 1.52 1.67
CA ILE A 61 -8.97 1.54 3.13
C ILE A 61 -10.14 2.25 3.85
N GLU A 62 -10.67 3.34 3.29
CA GLU A 62 -11.90 3.99 3.79
C GLU A 62 -13.10 3.03 3.78
N SER A 63 -13.20 2.22 2.72
CA SER A 63 -14.24 1.19 2.60
C SER A 63 -14.06 0.08 3.63
N ILE A 64 -12.82 -0.38 3.86
CA ILE A 64 -12.50 -1.34 4.95
C ILE A 64 -12.94 -0.76 6.30
N LYS A 65 -12.56 0.47 6.61
CA LYS A 65 -12.95 1.15 7.85
C LYS A 65 -14.47 1.18 8.02
N THR A 66 -15.20 1.54 6.97
CA THR A 66 -16.66 1.61 6.97
C THR A 66 -17.29 0.24 7.26
N LEU A 67 -16.78 -0.82 6.66
CA LEU A 67 -17.27 -2.19 6.91
C LEU A 67 -17.01 -2.63 8.35
N LEU A 68 -15.83 -2.32 8.90
CA LEU A 68 -15.48 -2.63 10.28
C LEU A 68 -16.36 -1.85 11.28
N ILE A 69 -16.65 -0.56 11.04
CA ILE A 69 -17.58 0.21 11.88
C ILE A 69 -18.96 -0.47 11.92
N ASN A 70 -19.40 -1.04 10.80
CA ASN A 70 -20.67 -1.73 10.69
C ASN A 70 -20.64 -3.21 11.16
N GLY A 71 -19.49 -3.71 11.63
CA GLY A 71 -19.35 -5.09 12.11
C GLY A 71 -19.25 -6.15 11.01
N ARG A 72 -18.99 -5.76 9.76
CA ARG A 72 -18.89 -6.64 8.59
C ARG A 72 -17.44 -7.09 8.37
N LEU A 73 -16.92 -7.90 9.29
CA LEU A 73 -15.48 -8.25 9.33
C LEU A 73 -15.06 -9.07 8.11
N ASN A 74 -15.89 -9.99 7.63
CA ASN A 74 -15.52 -10.81 6.48
C ASN A 74 -15.44 -10.01 5.17
N ASP A 75 -16.37 -9.07 4.97
CA ASP A 75 -16.32 -8.16 3.83
C ASP A 75 -15.08 -7.26 3.91
N ALA A 76 -14.71 -6.82 5.12
CA ALA A 76 -13.46 -6.09 5.35
C ALA A 76 -12.21 -6.93 5.01
N CYS A 77 -12.17 -8.23 5.33
CA CYS A 77 -11.11 -9.15 4.89
C CYS A 77 -11.06 -9.24 3.36
N SER A 78 -12.21 -9.30 2.69
CA SER A 78 -12.29 -9.36 1.23
C SER A 78 -11.74 -8.09 0.57
N LEU A 79 -12.02 -6.90 1.13
CA LEU A 79 -11.38 -5.67 0.68
C LEU A 79 -9.90 -5.58 1.04
N THR A 80 -9.48 -6.17 2.16
CA THR A 80 -8.05 -6.28 2.50
C THR A 80 -7.31 -7.16 1.50
N ARG A 81 -7.95 -8.24 0.99
CA ARG A 81 -7.42 -9.05 -0.12
C ARG A 81 -7.23 -8.21 -1.39
N LYS A 82 -8.21 -7.38 -1.73
CA LYS A 82 -8.13 -6.45 -2.87
C LYS A 82 -7.02 -5.42 -2.68
N TYR A 83 -6.88 -4.86 -1.48
CA TYR A 83 -5.79 -3.94 -1.14
C TYR A 83 -4.42 -4.57 -1.34
N TYR A 84 -4.22 -5.82 -0.91
CA TYR A 84 -3.00 -6.59 -1.22
C TYR A 84 -2.73 -6.63 -2.74
N ASP A 85 -3.75 -6.93 -3.56
CA ASP A 85 -3.58 -6.97 -5.01
C ASP A 85 -3.23 -5.60 -5.61
N SER A 86 -3.83 -4.52 -5.10
CA SER A 86 -3.49 -3.15 -5.52
C SER A 86 -2.02 -2.82 -5.26
N VAL A 87 -1.47 -3.25 -4.12
CA VAL A 87 -0.04 -3.10 -3.80
C VAL A 87 0.83 -3.85 -4.81
N ILE A 88 0.48 -5.09 -5.16
CA ILE A 88 1.22 -5.85 -6.18
C ILE A 88 1.14 -5.15 -7.55
N ILE A 89 -0.05 -4.68 -7.94
CA ILE A 89 -0.28 -4.00 -9.22
C ILE A 89 0.52 -2.71 -9.32
N ASN A 90 0.57 -1.90 -8.25
CA ASN A 90 1.33 -0.66 -8.25
C ASN A 90 2.81 -0.93 -8.51
N ILE A 91 3.44 -1.71 -7.63
CA ILE A 91 4.88 -1.97 -7.71
C ILE A 91 5.23 -2.70 -9.02
N TYR A 92 4.37 -3.62 -9.48
CA TYR A 92 4.57 -4.30 -10.76
C TYR A 92 4.56 -3.32 -11.93
N SER A 93 3.57 -2.43 -12.00
CA SER A 93 3.44 -1.49 -13.11
C SER A 93 4.64 -0.57 -13.18
N ASP A 94 5.07 -0.04 -12.04
CA ASP A 94 6.15 0.94 -11.95
C ASP A 94 7.49 0.31 -12.34
N LEU A 95 7.76 -0.90 -11.85
CA LEU A 95 8.99 -1.64 -12.15
C LEU A 95 9.02 -2.13 -13.60
N TYR A 96 7.87 -2.58 -14.12
CA TYR A 96 7.76 -3.01 -15.51
C TYR A 96 7.98 -1.84 -16.47
N LEU A 97 7.48 -0.64 -16.15
CA LEU A 97 7.79 0.58 -16.90
C LEU A 97 9.28 0.91 -16.85
N ASP A 98 9.88 0.91 -15.66
CA ASP A 98 11.32 1.17 -15.47
C ASP A 98 12.20 0.24 -16.31
N ASP A 99 11.85 -1.04 -16.42
CA ASP A 99 12.65 -2.04 -17.12
C ASP A 99 12.46 -2.03 -18.65
N HIS A 100 11.28 -1.62 -19.13
CA HIS A 100 10.92 -1.74 -20.55
C HIS A 100 10.86 -0.40 -21.28
N PHE A 101 10.84 0.72 -20.58
CA PHE A 101 10.92 2.04 -21.19
C PHE A 101 12.33 2.30 -21.72
N SER A 102 12.44 2.69 -22.99
CA SER A 102 13.69 3.10 -23.61
C SER A 102 13.41 4.03 -24.79
N ILE A 103 14.47 4.61 -25.36
CA ILE A 103 14.37 5.45 -26.57
C ILE A 103 13.75 4.64 -27.75
N GLU A 104 14.03 3.33 -27.81
CA GLU A 104 13.48 2.43 -28.84
C GLU A 104 12.06 1.94 -28.48
N ASN A 105 11.69 1.98 -27.20
CA ASN A 105 10.39 1.58 -26.69
C ASN A 105 9.77 2.65 -25.79
N MET A 106 9.42 3.78 -26.39
CA MET A 106 8.87 4.94 -25.68
C MET A 106 7.46 4.68 -25.08
N VAL A 107 6.81 3.58 -25.48
CA VAL A 107 5.45 3.23 -25.03
C VAL A 107 5.42 1.74 -24.70
N VAL A 108 5.41 1.44 -23.41
CA VAL A 108 5.33 0.09 -22.88
C VAL A 108 3.90 -0.41 -23.01
N GLN A 109 3.62 -1.12 -24.11
CA GLN A 109 2.27 -1.48 -24.53
C GLN A 109 1.46 -2.19 -23.44
N GLN A 110 2.07 -3.07 -22.65
CA GLN A 110 1.35 -3.83 -21.64
C GLN A 110 0.68 -2.94 -20.59
N ILE A 111 1.43 -1.99 -20.01
CA ILE A 111 0.90 -1.07 -18.99
C ILE A 111 -0.01 -0.05 -19.66
N ASN A 112 0.41 0.48 -20.82
CA ASN A 112 -0.39 1.42 -21.58
C ASN A 112 -1.77 0.84 -21.96
N ASN A 113 -1.84 -0.38 -22.47
CA ASN A 113 -3.08 -1.04 -22.87
C ASN A 113 -3.98 -1.32 -21.67
N TRP A 114 -3.40 -1.70 -20.52
CA TRP A 114 -4.16 -1.84 -19.29
C TRP A 114 -4.80 -0.51 -18.85
N LEU A 115 -4.03 0.58 -18.82
CA LEU A 115 -4.54 1.91 -18.47
C LEU A 115 -5.68 2.38 -19.40
N HIS A 116 -5.69 1.93 -20.65
CA HIS A 116 -6.74 2.24 -21.63
C HIS A 116 -7.82 1.16 -21.73
N GLY A 117 -7.84 0.17 -20.82
CA GLY A 117 -8.85 -0.90 -20.81
C GLY A 117 -8.82 -1.83 -22.03
N LYS A 118 -7.72 -1.87 -22.78
CA LYS A 118 -7.56 -2.71 -23.97
C LYS A 118 -7.08 -4.12 -23.63
N GLU A 119 -6.26 -4.25 -22.60
CA GLU A 119 -5.71 -5.53 -22.13
C GLU A 119 -5.81 -5.63 -20.62
N LYS A 120 -5.78 -6.86 -20.10
CA LYS A 120 -5.71 -7.11 -18.66
C LYS A 120 -4.25 -7.23 -18.26
N LEU A 121 -3.94 -6.82 -17.03
CA LEU A 121 -2.66 -7.17 -16.42
C LEU A 121 -2.53 -8.69 -16.29
N PRO A 122 -1.28 -9.21 -16.22
CA PRO A 122 -1.03 -10.60 -15.91
C PRO A 122 -1.67 -11.02 -14.59
N THR A 123 -1.80 -12.32 -14.39
CA THR A 123 -2.29 -12.84 -13.11
C THR A 123 -1.39 -12.40 -11.95
N ASN A 124 -1.96 -12.31 -10.75
CA ASN A 124 -1.22 -11.93 -9.55
C ASN A 124 0.03 -12.80 -9.30
N LYS A 125 -0.01 -14.10 -9.64
CA LYS A 125 1.15 -15.00 -9.56
C LYS A 125 2.29 -14.56 -10.47
N VAL A 126 1.98 -14.16 -11.72
CA VAL A 126 2.99 -13.68 -12.68
C VAL A 126 3.61 -12.37 -12.22
N MET A 127 2.78 -11.40 -11.80
CA MET A 127 3.26 -10.12 -11.27
C MET A 127 4.10 -10.31 -10.00
N TYR A 128 3.66 -11.14 -9.06
CA TYR A 128 4.41 -11.41 -7.84
C TYR A 128 5.76 -12.06 -8.12
N ASN A 129 5.79 -13.07 -9.01
CA ASN A 129 7.05 -13.72 -9.40
C ASN A 129 8.01 -12.73 -10.07
N TYR A 130 7.51 -11.78 -10.87
CA TYR A 130 8.31 -10.71 -11.43
C TYR A 130 8.95 -9.87 -10.34
N LEU A 131 8.15 -9.36 -9.39
CA LEU A 131 8.61 -8.53 -8.28
C LEU A 131 9.61 -9.25 -7.37
N TYR A 132 9.35 -10.52 -7.07
CA TYR A 132 10.17 -11.30 -6.14
C TYR A 132 11.59 -11.51 -6.67
N ASN A 133 11.70 -11.82 -7.97
CA ASN A 133 12.98 -12.11 -8.62
C ASN A 133 13.68 -10.85 -9.16
N HIS A 134 13.10 -9.66 -8.98
CA HIS A 134 13.65 -8.44 -9.55
C HIS A 134 14.89 -7.96 -8.78
N LYS A 135 15.95 -7.58 -9.52
CA LYS A 135 17.24 -7.16 -8.95
C LYS A 135 17.13 -5.99 -7.97
N LYS A 136 16.32 -4.96 -8.28
CA LYS A 136 16.15 -3.77 -7.41
C LYS A 136 15.51 -4.13 -6.05
N LEU A 137 14.70 -5.18 -6.00
CA LEU A 137 14.01 -5.60 -4.78
C LEU A 137 14.72 -6.77 -4.09
N GLN A 138 15.85 -7.26 -4.61
CA GLN A 138 16.44 -8.52 -4.16
C GLN A 138 16.87 -8.49 -2.69
N SER A 139 17.51 -7.40 -2.23
CA SER A 139 17.96 -7.30 -0.83
C SER A 139 16.77 -7.23 0.13
N ILE A 140 15.82 -6.36 -0.17
CA ILE A 140 14.56 -6.20 0.56
C ILE A 140 13.74 -7.49 0.58
N ASN A 141 13.63 -8.21 -0.54
CA ASN A 141 12.88 -9.47 -0.62
C ASN A 141 13.53 -10.63 0.15
N LYS A 142 14.83 -10.57 0.45
CA LYS A 142 15.48 -11.54 1.34
C LYS A 142 15.10 -11.32 2.81
N ILE A 143 14.76 -10.09 3.18
CA ILE A 143 14.37 -9.69 4.55
C ILE A 143 12.84 -9.79 4.73
N LEU A 144 12.07 -9.52 3.67
CA LEU A 144 10.63 -9.77 3.64
C LEU A 144 10.37 -11.27 3.74
N ASP A 145 9.80 -11.70 4.86
CA ASP A 145 9.35 -13.07 5.07
C ASP A 145 8.29 -13.48 4.04
N THR A 146 8.73 -14.12 2.96
CA THR A 146 7.85 -14.54 1.87
C THR A 146 6.77 -15.52 2.30
N GLU A 147 7.08 -16.39 3.27
CA GLU A 147 6.15 -17.39 3.76
C GLU A 147 5.02 -16.72 4.54
N HIS A 148 5.35 -15.75 5.40
CA HIS A 148 4.37 -14.93 6.12
C HIS A 148 3.38 -14.23 5.17
N TYR A 149 3.89 -13.55 4.13
CA TYR A 149 3.02 -12.86 3.16
C TYR A 149 2.22 -13.82 2.27
N SER A 150 2.70 -15.05 2.05
CA SER A 150 1.95 -16.10 1.36
C SER A 150 0.78 -16.57 2.23
N TYR A 151 1.04 -16.84 3.52
CA TYR A 151 0.02 -17.24 4.49
C TYR A 151 -1.04 -16.16 4.69
N LEU A 152 -0.62 -14.90 4.81
CA LEU A 152 -1.53 -13.75 4.87
C LEU A 152 -2.46 -13.71 3.65
N ARG A 153 -1.89 -13.81 2.44
CA ARG A 153 -2.68 -13.78 1.21
C ARG A 153 -3.65 -14.96 1.15
N GLN A 154 -3.22 -16.15 1.57
CA GLN A 154 -4.07 -17.35 1.62
C GLN A 154 -5.23 -17.18 2.59
N ARG A 155 -4.98 -16.70 3.81
CA ARG A 155 -6.04 -16.43 4.81
C ARG A 155 -7.08 -15.46 4.26
N LEU A 156 -6.65 -14.35 3.66
CA LEU A 156 -7.55 -13.38 3.04
C LEU A 156 -8.35 -13.97 1.87
N ASN A 157 -7.74 -14.89 1.11
CA ASN A 157 -8.40 -15.63 0.04
C ASN A 157 -9.49 -16.55 0.60
N ASP A 158 -9.24 -17.23 1.72
CA ASP A 158 -10.22 -18.09 2.37
C ASP A 158 -11.44 -17.29 2.87
N HIS A 159 -11.23 -16.07 3.38
CA HIS A 159 -12.32 -15.13 3.72
C HIS A 159 -13.16 -14.73 2.51
N THR A 160 -12.49 -14.40 1.39
CA THR A 160 -13.15 -13.96 0.16
C THR A 160 -14.05 -15.05 -0.43
N HIS A 161 -13.62 -16.32 -0.33
CA HIS A 161 -14.36 -17.46 -0.88
C HIS A 161 -15.30 -18.13 0.12
N TYR A 162 -15.42 -17.62 1.35
CA TYR A 162 -16.18 -18.25 2.43
C TYR A 162 -15.79 -19.73 2.64
N ASN A 163 -14.51 -20.05 2.59
CA ASN A 163 -14.03 -21.44 2.70
C ASN A 163 -14.41 -22.11 4.05
N PHE A 164 -14.77 -21.32 5.06
CA PHE A 164 -15.29 -21.81 6.34
C PHE A 164 -16.58 -21.08 6.72
N PHE A 165 -17.58 -21.80 7.24
CA PHE A 165 -18.86 -21.21 7.65
C PHE A 165 -18.71 -20.10 8.70
N GLN A 166 -17.72 -20.19 9.59
CA GLN A 166 -17.41 -19.12 10.56
C GLN A 166 -17.12 -17.77 9.88
N TYR A 167 -16.66 -17.76 8.63
CA TYR A 167 -16.44 -16.53 7.87
C TYR A 167 -17.74 -15.86 7.43
N MET A 168 -18.79 -16.65 7.13
CA MET A 168 -20.14 -16.11 6.92
C MET A 168 -20.66 -15.45 8.21
N MET A 169 -20.42 -16.10 9.36
CA MET A 169 -20.81 -15.57 10.66
C MET A 169 -20.13 -14.24 11.01
N PHE A 170 -18.87 -14.02 10.60
CA PHE A 170 -18.20 -12.74 10.82
C PHE A 170 -18.81 -11.57 10.05
N ASN A 171 -19.68 -11.83 9.06
CA ASN A 171 -20.42 -10.80 8.37
C ASN A 171 -21.79 -10.51 8.99
N ASP A 172 -22.27 -11.34 9.92
CA ASP A 172 -23.48 -11.07 10.69
C ASP A 172 -23.09 -10.32 11.98
N ASN A 173 -23.59 -9.09 12.13
CA ASN A 173 -23.29 -8.21 13.26
C ASN A 173 -24.31 -8.31 14.40
N GLU A 174 -25.36 -9.10 14.24
CA GLU A 174 -26.39 -9.33 15.27
C GLU A 174 -26.07 -10.55 16.15
N ILE A 175 -25.17 -11.42 15.68
CA ILE A 175 -24.72 -12.61 16.40
C ILE A 175 -23.47 -12.34 17.24
N TYR A 176 -23.47 -12.93 18.44
CA TYR A 176 -22.30 -13.01 19.29
C TYR A 176 -21.28 -13.98 18.67
N ASN A 177 -20.04 -13.54 18.49
CA ASN A 177 -18.94 -14.38 18.07
C ASN A 177 -17.71 -14.11 18.96
N PRO A 178 -17.30 -15.05 19.82
CA PRO A 178 -16.22 -14.83 20.78
C PRO A 178 -14.87 -14.53 20.12
N LYS A 179 -14.70 -14.83 18.82
CA LYS A 179 -13.49 -14.57 18.04
C LYS A 179 -13.51 -13.23 17.31
N ARG A 180 -14.54 -12.39 17.48
CA ARG A 180 -14.68 -11.12 16.74
C ARG A 180 -13.50 -10.19 16.99
N ILE A 181 -13.10 -10.03 18.26
CA ILE A 181 -11.97 -9.15 18.60
C ILE A 181 -10.65 -9.74 18.11
N GLU A 182 -10.43 -11.04 18.28
CA GLU A 182 -9.24 -11.72 17.74
C GLU A 182 -9.14 -11.58 16.21
N THR A 183 -10.28 -11.65 15.52
CA THR A 183 -10.33 -11.43 14.07
C THR A 183 -10.05 -9.98 13.72
N LEU A 184 -10.48 -9.02 14.54
CA LEU A 184 -10.18 -7.60 14.37
C LEU A 184 -8.68 -7.32 14.56
N ASP A 185 -8.05 -7.94 15.56
CA ASP A 185 -6.59 -7.93 15.76
C ASP A 185 -5.87 -8.49 14.52
N GLN A 186 -6.35 -9.62 13.98
CA GLN A 186 -5.78 -10.24 12.79
C GLN A 186 -5.90 -9.33 11.55
N ILE A 187 -7.05 -8.68 11.33
CA ILE A 187 -7.22 -7.74 10.23
C ILE A 187 -6.27 -6.53 10.40
N SER A 188 -6.09 -6.04 11.63
CA SER A 188 -5.14 -4.94 11.92
C SER A 188 -3.72 -5.32 11.51
N ASN A 189 -3.29 -6.53 11.89
CA ASN A 189 -1.99 -7.07 11.54
C ASN A 189 -1.83 -7.20 10.02
N ASP A 190 -2.83 -7.74 9.33
CA ASP A 190 -2.78 -7.97 7.89
C ASP A 190 -2.67 -6.67 7.11
N ILE A 191 -3.45 -5.66 7.49
CA ILE A 191 -3.43 -4.33 6.85
C ILE A 191 -2.07 -3.65 7.07
N ARG A 192 -1.54 -3.71 8.29
CA ARG A 192 -0.22 -3.17 8.62
C ARG A 192 0.88 -3.85 7.82
N ASP A 193 0.86 -5.18 7.71
CA ASP A 193 1.87 -5.91 6.96
C ASP A 193 1.83 -5.57 5.47
N ILE A 194 0.63 -5.45 4.89
CA ILE A 194 0.45 -4.98 3.51
C ILE A 194 0.97 -3.56 3.34
N PHE A 195 0.67 -2.67 4.29
CA PHE A 195 1.14 -1.29 4.28
C PHE A 195 2.67 -1.20 4.34
N VAL A 196 3.30 -1.89 5.29
CA VAL A 196 4.77 -1.95 5.41
C VAL A 196 5.39 -2.45 4.12
N LYS A 197 4.84 -3.52 3.54
CA LYS A 197 5.32 -4.06 2.27
C LYS A 197 5.24 -3.05 1.14
N HIS A 198 4.11 -2.36 1.03
CA HIS A 198 3.93 -1.32 0.01
C HIS A 198 4.90 -0.16 0.19
N PHE A 199 5.01 0.38 1.41
CA PHE A 199 5.92 1.46 1.76
C PHE A 199 7.36 1.12 1.36
N ILE A 200 7.83 -0.05 1.81
CA ILE A 200 9.20 -0.49 1.59
C ILE A 200 9.47 -0.72 0.10
N TRP A 201 8.60 -1.45 -0.60
CA TRP A 201 8.78 -1.69 -2.03
C TRP A 201 8.76 -0.40 -2.83
N LEU A 202 7.75 0.46 -2.61
CA LEU A 202 7.59 1.72 -3.35
C LEU A 202 8.84 2.60 -3.21
N PHE A 203 9.30 2.84 -1.98
CA PHE A 203 10.46 3.71 -1.76
C PHE A 203 11.80 3.07 -2.09
N THR A 204 11.87 1.75 -2.26
CA THR A 204 13.04 1.09 -2.85
C THR A 204 13.14 1.37 -4.37
N ILE A 205 12.00 1.48 -5.06
CA ILE A 205 11.97 1.67 -6.52
C ILE A 205 11.82 3.14 -6.95
N LYS A 206 11.18 3.97 -6.13
CA LYS A 206 10.87 5.39 -6.37
C LYS A 206 11.22 6.22 -5.14
N ASP A 207 12.49 6.24 -4.76
CA ASP A 207 12.97 6.95 -3.58
C ASP A 207 12.63 8.46 -3.60
N HIS A 208 12.70 9.10 -4.76
CA HIS A 208 12.30 10.49 -4.98
C HIS A 208 10.82 10.79 -4.62
N TYR A 209 9.94 9.79 -4.46
CA TYR A 209 8.59 10.01 -3.94
C TYR A 209 8.57 10.39 -2.46
N MET A 210 9.69 10.22 -1.75
CA MET A 210 9.84 10.73 -0.39
C MET A 210 10.09 12.24 -0.35
N MET A 211 10.41 12.89 -1.48
CA MET A 211 10.90 14.26 -1.51
C MET A 211 9.89 15.28 -0.94
N ALA A 212 10.38 16.14 -0.05
CA ALA A 212 9.62 17.28 0.48
C ALA A 212 9.24 18.27 -0.63
N SER A 213 8.21 19.09 -0.39
CA SER A 213 7.78 20.09 -1.38
C SER A 213 8.75 21.25 -1.48
N ASP A 214 9.52 21.57 -0.42
CA ASP A 214 10.34 22.78 -0.32
C ASP A 214 11.19 23.00 -1.57
N TYR A 215 11.93 21.98 -2.01
CA TYR A 215 12.78 22.07 -3.21
C TYR A 215 11.98 22.50 -4.45
N ARG A 216 10.77 21.98 -4.61
CA ARG A 216 9.86 22.34 -5.72
C ARG A 216 9.24 23.71 -5.52
N ASP A 217 8.84 24.04 -4.30
CA ASP A 217 8.24 25.33 -3.98
C ASP A 217 9.20 26.49 -4.33
N TYR A 218 10.51 26.32 -4.07
CA TYR A 218 11.54 27.25 -4.55
C TYR A 218 11.55 27.38 -6.08
N LEU A 219 11.53 26.26 -6.82
CA LEU A 219 11.53 26.27 -8.30
C LEU A 219 10.26 26.92 -8.87
N ASP A 220 9.09 26.64 -8.29
CA ASP A 220 7.80 27.18 -8.71
C ASP A 220 7.73 28.71 -8.47
N CYS A 221 8.40 29.20 -7.43
CA CYS A 221 8.58 30.63 -7.17
C CYS A 221 9.69 31.28 -8.02
N GLY A 222 10.41 30.53 -8.86
CA GLY A 222 11.53 31.04 -9.66
C GLY A 222 12.78 31.36 -8.83
N GLU A 223 12.88 30.80 -7.63
CA GLU A 223 14.01 30.93 -6.72
C GLU A 223 15.00 29.76 -6.87
N THR A 224 16.21 29.93 -6.33
CA THR A 224 17.22 28.85 -6.29
C THR A 224 17.01 28.03 -5.02
N PRO A 225 16.71 26.72 -5.11
CA PRO A 225 16.56 25.88 -3.93
C PRO A 225 17.87 25.78 -3.13
N PRO A 226 17.79 25.66 -1.80
CA PRO A 226 18.96 25.36 -0.97
C PRO A 226 19.67 24.08 -1.43
N GLU A 227 21.00 24.09 -1.39
CA GLU A 227 21.81 22.94 -1.79
C GLU A 227 21.43 21.67 -0.98
N GLY A 228 21.19 20.56 -1.68
CA GLY A 228 20.84 19.28 -1.06
C GLY A 228 19.37 19.12 -0.65
N SER A 229 18.54 20.17 -0.77
CA SER A 229 17.13 20.12 -0.38
C SER A 229 16.29 19.13 -1.21
N GLN A 230 16.74 18.72 -2.39
CA GLN A 230 16.11 17.67 -3.19
C GLN A 230 16.11 16.29 -2.52
N TYR A 231 16.95 16.08 -1.50
CA TYR A 231 17.02 14.83 -0.75
C TYR A 231 16.22 14.88 0.56
N ASN A 232 15.61 16.02 0.89
CA ASN A 232 14.80 16.15 2.11
C ASN A 232 13.55 15.29 2.01
N VAL A 233 13.22 14.59 3.10
CA VAL A 233 12.05 13.73 3.18
C VAL A 233 10.85 14.52 3.67
N ALA A 234 9.70 14.36 3.01
CA ALA A 234 8.44 14.95 3.42
C ALA A 234 8.04 14.48 4.82
N ASN A 235 7.58 15.40 5.68
CA ASN A 235 7.27 15.10 7.08
C ASN A 235 6.33 13.90 7.26
N PHE A 236 5.30 13.76 6.42
CA PHE A 236 4.35 12.65 6.52
C PHE A 236 4.97 11.27 6.21
N VAL A 237 6.02 11.23 5.37
CA VAL A 237 6.77 10.00 5.10
C VAL A 237 7.66 9.67 6.29
N GLN A 238 8.36 10.66 6.84
CA GLN A 238 9.20 10.49 8.02
C GLN A 238 8.38 10.04 9.24
N GLU A 239 7.20 10.64 9.45
CA GLU A 239 6.27 10.24 10.52
C GLU A 239 5.87 8.75 10.42
N ILE A 240 5.58 8.25 9.22
CA ILE A 240 5.27 6.84 9.01
C ILE A 240 6.49 5.95 9.22
N PHE A 241 7.65 6.39 8.73
CA PHE A 241 8.89 5.66 8.90
C PHE A 241 9.21 5.47 10.38
N ASP A 242 9.11 6.54 11.17
CA ASP A 242 9.39 6.51 12.60
C ASP A 242 8.35 5.73 13.41
N ASN A 243 7.06 5.96 13.15
CA ASN A 243 5.99 5.45 14.01
C ASN A 243 5.47 4.06 13.60
N ILE A 244 5.79 3.59 12.40
CA ILE A 244 5.30 2.29 11.91
C ILE A 244 6.46 1.41 11.48
N ILE A 245 7.28 1.89 10.55
CA ILE A 245 8.31 1.04 9.93
C ILE A 245 9.39 0.67 10.94
N LYS A 246 9.98 1.64 11.65
CA LYS A 246 10.99 1.38 12.69
C LYS A 246 10.46 0.55 13.85
N ILE A 247 9.21 0.78 14.25
CA ILE A 247 8.61 0.09 15.40
C ILE A 247 8.32 -1.37 15.08
N HIS A 248 7.79 -1.66 13.88
CA HIS A 248 7.30 -3.00 13.54
C HIS A 248 8.25 -3.82 12.69
N ARG A 249 9.14 -3.18 11.92
CA ARG A 249 10.09 -3.81 10.99
C ARG A 249 11.40 -3.01 10.90
N ALA A 250 12.09 -2.90 12.03
CA ALA A 250 13.39 -2.22 12.12
C ALA A 250 14.44 -2.77 11.13
N ASP A 251 14.37 -4.07 10.82
CA ASP A 251 15.18 -4.74 9.80
C ASP A 251 14.98 -4.13 8.40
N LEU A 252 13.71 -3.95 7.98
CA LEU A 252 13.39 -3.30 6.71
C LEU A 252 13.68 -1.79 6.74
N ALA A 253 13.53 -1.14 7.90
CA ALA A 253 13.86 0.27 8.07
C ALA A 253 15.36 0.53 7.78
N ILE A 254 16.23 -0.32 8.32
CA ILE A 254 17.67 -0.25 8.11
C ILE A 254 18.02 -0.47 6.64
N GLU A 255 17.45 -1.51 6.02
CA GLU A 255 17.73 -1.81 4.61
C GLU A 255 17.29 -0.68 3.68
N LEU A 256 16.08 -0.13 3.87
CA LEU A 256 15.58 0.98 3.06
C LEU A 256 16.51 2.19 3.18
N LYS A 257 16.93 2.54 4.40
CA LYS A 257 17.84 3.67 4.67
C LYS A 257 19.20 3.49 3.99
N ASN A 258 19.70 2.25 3.89
CA ASN A 258 20.94 1.95 3.19
C ASN A 258 20.81 1.97 1.66
N SER A 259 19.60 1.78 1.14
CA SER A 259 19.33 1.71 -0.30
C SER A 259 18.90 3.03 -0.95
N THR A 260 18.58 4.05 -0.16
CA THR A 260 18.04 5.33 -0.64
C THR A 260 19.08 6.44 -0.59
N CYS A 261 18.98 7.41 -1.51
CA CYS A 261 19.73 8.66 -1.44
C CYS A 261 19.03 9.75 -0.62
N MET A 262 17.78 9.52 -0.21
CA MET A 262 16.99 10.48 0.55
C MET A 262 17.45 10.54 2.01
N ASN A 263 17.32 11.72 2.63
CA ASN A 263 17.68 12.01 4.01
C ASN A 263 16.66 11.42 5.01
N LEU A 264 16.40 10.12 4.88
CA LEU A 264 15.51 9.38 5.76
C LEU A 264 16.22 9.13 7.09
N VAL A 265 15.70 9.74 8.16
CA VAL A 265 16.34 9.72 9.50
C VAL A 265 15.91 8.50 10.25
#